data_AF-A0A3B0VWH6-F1
#
_entry.id   AF-A0A3B0VWH6-F1
#
_cell.length_a   1.000
_cell.length_b   1.000
_cell.length_c   1.000
_cell.angle_alpha   90.00
_cell.angle_beta   90.00
_cell.angle_gamma   90.00
#
_symmetry.space_group_name_H-M   'P 1'
#
loop_
_entity.id
_entity.type
_entity.pdbx_description
1 polymer ?
#
loop_
_entity_poly.entity_id
_entity_poly.type
_entity_poly.pdbx_seq_one_letter_code
_entity_poly.pdbx_strand_id
1 'polypeptide(L)'
;MSIYNHKQSYPKGSLHKFEIKSELLRDNPLKDPYKRMVYVYLPANYSELELELPVMYYLAAYTNSGSGVVGWQAFGESITERLDRLIAKEKIGPTIMVMPDCFTCLGGNQYIDSPAIGMYAAFIHQELIPIVEEKFSIKKGWQHRAVLGKSSGGFAAIRFAMNFPGFWGAIANHSGDTGFDVLYRRDFPTVANVLANYKGDVHHFIRRFWQAKKTHGTDILTLMMICMAATYDPQDGDIQLPFDLKT
;
A
#
# COMPACT_ATOMS: atom_id res chain seq x y z
N MET A 1 -12.82 -10.00 -16.16
CA MET A 1 -12.79 -11.19 -17.05
C MET A 1 -12.14 -12.31 -16.28
N SER A 2 -12.85 -13.42 -16.13
CA SER A 2 -12.46 -14.60 -15.35
C SER A 2 -11.59 -15.56 -16.18
N ILE A 3 -10.76 -16.40 -15.54
CA ILE A 3 -10.06 -17.55 -16.16
C ILE A 3 -11.02 -18.55 -16.83
N TYR A 4 -12.31 -18.49 -16.50
CA TYR A 4 -13.38 -19.26 -17.12
C TYR A 4 -13.95 -18.61 -18.40
N ASN A 5 -13.54 -17.39 -18.74
CA ASN A 5 -13.74 -16.83 -20.07
C ASN A 5 -12.49 -17.13 -20.89
N HIS A 6 -12.55 -18.15 -21.74
CA HIS A 6 -11.50 -18.57 -22.66
C HIS A 6 -10.73 -17.36 -23.23
N LYS A 7 -9.47 -17.20 -22.85
CA LYS A 7 -8.58 -16.18 -23.42
C LYS A 7 -7.37 -16.81 -24.08
N GLN A 8 -7.12 -16.28 -25.27
CA GLN A 8 -5.86 -16.28 -25.99
C GLN A 8 -4.70 -15.99 -25.03
N SER A 9 -3.63 -16.80 -25.09
CA SER A 9 -2.43 -16.58 -24.27
C SER A 9 -1.69 -15.34 -24.77
N TYR A 10 -1.33 -14.42 -23.87
CA TYR A 10 -0.46 -13.27 -24.15
C TYR A 10 0.99 -13.60 -23.76
N PRO A 11 2.00 -12.94 -24.37
CA PRO A 11 3.36 -12.95 -23.85
C PRO A 11 3.38 -12.56 -22.37
N LYS A 12 4.09 -13.33 -21.55
CA LYS A 12 4.09 -13.16 -20.09
C LYS A 12 5.30 -12.37 -19.64
N GLY A 13 5.07 -11.35 -18.83
CA GLY A 13 6.11 -10.71 -18.04
C GLY A 13 6.64 -11.62 -16.92
N SER A 14 7.70 -11.16 -16.26
CA SER A 14 8.28 -11.83 -15.10
C SER A 14 8.00 -11.05 -13.81
N LEU A 15 7.96 -11.76 -12.68
CA LEU A 15 7.83 -11.15 -11.37
C LEU A 15 9.14 -11.33 -10.59
N HIS A 16 9.85 -10.24 -10.37
CA HIS A 16 11.06 -10.18 -9.56
C HIS A 16 10.69 -9.79 -8.13
N LYS A 17 11.46 -10.30 -7.16
CA LYS A 17 11.28 -10.00 -5.74
C LYS A 17 12.64 -9.75 -5.09
N PHE A 18 12.75 -8.68 -4.32
CA PHE A 18 13.96 -8.37 -3.55
C PHE A 18 13.63 -7.61 -2.27
N GLU A 19 14.52 -7.70 -1.28
CA GLU A 19 14.35 -7.08 0.03
C GLU A 19 15.09 -5.75 0.09
N ILE A 20 14.43 -4.73 0.65
CA ILE A 20 15.05 -3.47 1.06
C ILE A 20 15.18 -3.48 2.57
N LYS A 21 16.39 -3.20 3.07
CA LYS A 21 16.61 -2.86 4.47
C LYS A 21 16.50 -1.35 4.59
N SER A 22 15.39 -0.87 5.16
CA SER A 22 15.12 0.56 5.29
C SER A 22 15.80 1.12 6.53
N GLU A 23 16.55 2.21 6.37
CA GLU A 23 17.06 2.99 7.51
C GLU A 23 15.94 3.83 8.10
N LEU A 24 15.09 4.43 7.26
CA LEU A 24 13.95 5.26 7.69
C LEU A 24 12.90 4.51 8.49
N LEU A 25 12.77 3.19 8.31
CA LEU A 25 11.84 2.35 9.06
C LEU A 25 12.51 1.55 10.18
N ARG A 26 13.84 1.67 10.38
CA ARG A 26 14.62 0.83 11.31
C ARG A 26 14.06 0.85 12.73
N ASP A 27 13.78 2.04 13.23
CA ASP A 27 13.34 2.29 14.61
C ASP A 27 11.88 2.77 14.66
N ASN A 28 11.05 2.28 13.74
CA ASN A 28 9.64 2.66 13.73
C ASN A 28 8.94 2.32 15.08
N PRO A 29 8.03 3.17 15.56
CA PRO A 29 7.41 3.03 16.89
C PRO A 29 6.64 1.72 17.09
N LEU A 30 6.07 1.18 16.01
CA LEU A 30 5.33 -0.08 16.01
C LEU A 30 6.24 -1.30 16.14
N LYS A 31 7.56 -1.13 16.02
CA LYS A 31 8.57 -2.20 15.97
C LYS A 31 8.31 -3.20 14.84
N ASP A 32 7.66 -2.75 13.79
CA ASP A 32 7.43 -3.55 12.60
C ASP A 32 8.76 -3.83 11.88
N PRO A 33 8.88 -4.92 11.11
CA PRO A 33 10.12 -5.23 10.41
C PRO A 33 10.55 -4.12 9.45
N TYR A 34 11.76 -3.57 9.58
CA TYR A 34 12.29 -2.57 8.63
C TYR A 34 12.84 -3.19 7.32
N LYS A 35 12.85 -4.52 7.25
CA LYS A 35 13.13 -5.29 6.05
C LYS A 35 11.84 -5.45 5.26
N ARG A 36 11.73 -4.75 4.13
CA ARG A 36 10.50 -4.69 3.32
C ARG A 36 10.68 -5.41 2.01
N MET A 37 9.71 -6.27 1.69
CA MET A 37 9.72 -6.99 0.43
C MET A 37 9.16 -6.13 -0.68
N VAL A 38 9.84 -6.11 -1.82
CA VAL A 38 9.40 -5.38 -3.01
C VAL A 38 9.19 -6.38 -4.13
N TYR A 39 8.03 -6.31 -4.76
CA TYR A 39 7.70 -7.05 -5.97
C TYR A 39 7.79 -6.13 -7.18
N VAL A 40 8.40 -6.61 -8.25
CA VAL A 40 8.60 -5.85 -9.49
C VAL A 40 8.15 -6.69 -10.68
N TYR A 41 7.13 -6.23 -11.37
CA TYR A 41 6.74 -6.78 -12.67
C TYR A 41 7.64 -6.18 -13.75
N LEU A 42 8.21 -7.05 -14.57
CA LEU A 42 8.92 -6.70 -15.80
C LEU A 42 8.11 -7.21 -17.00
N PRO A 43 7.95 -6.41 -18.06
CA PRO A 43 7.18 -6.83 -19.23
C PRO A 43 7.83 -8.01 -19.94
N ALA A 44 7.08 -8.69 -20.80
CA ALA A 44 7.64 -9.75 -21.64
C ALA A 44 8.85 -9.24 -22.43
N ASN A 45 9.87 -10.10 -22.56
CA ASN A 45 11.14 -9.83 -23.24
C ASN A 45 11.95 -8.67 -22.66
N TYR A 46 11.74 -8.29 -21.39
CA TYR A 46 12.43 -7.16 -20.75
C TYR A 46 13.96 -7.14 -20.94
N SER A 47 14.64 -8.29 -20.85
CA SER A 47 16.10 -8.38 -21.04
C SER A 47 16.56 -8.12 -22.48
N GLU A 48 15.66 -8.23 -23.46
CA GLU A 48 15.91 -7.95 -24.88
C GLU A 48 15.52 -6.52 -25.25
N LEU A 49 14.76 -5.83 -24.39
CA LEU A 49 14.45 -4.42 -24.54
C LEU A 49 15.71 -3.63 -24.16
N GLU A 50 16.54 -3.28 -25.15
CA GLU A 50 17.68 -2.36 -24.98
C GLU A 50 17.21 -0.89 -24.73
N LEU A 51 16.19 -0.71 -23.89
CA LEU A 51 15.51 0.56 -23.64
C LEU A 51 15.22 0.73 -22.16
N GLU A 52 15.37 1.96 -21.68
CA GLU A 52 14.84 2.37 -20.39
C GLU A 52 13.30 2.45 -20.46
N LEU A 53 12.61 1.94 -19.44
CA LEU A 53 11.14 1.90 -19.39
C LEU A 53 10.55 2.90 -18.38
N PRO A 54 9.33 3.40 -18.61
CA PRO A 54 8.58 4.08 -17.55
C PRO A 54 8.24 3.10 -16.42
N VAL A 55 8.00 3.65 -15.23
CA VAL A 55 7.71 2.87 -14.03
C VAL A 55 6.44 3.35 -13.33
N MET A 56 5.64 2.39 -12.88
CA MET A 56 4.45 2.62 -12.06
C MET A 56 4.64 2.03 -10.66
N TYR A 57 4.26 2.75 -9.62
CA TYR A 57 4.26 2.28 -8.23
C TYR A 57 2.83 2.00 -7.79
N TYR A 58 2.49 0.75 -7.51
CA TYR A 58 1.18 0.35 -7.00
C TYR A 58 1.22 0.26 -5.49
N LEU A 59 0.49 1.15 -4.81
CA LEU A 59 0.32 1.18 -3.37
C LEU A 59 -0.93 0.38 -2.96
N ALA A 60 -0.74 -0.57 -2.06
CA ALA A 60 -1.79 -1.46 -1.59
C ALA A 60 -2.81 -0.74 -0.70
N ALA A 61 -4.04 -1.25 -0.69
CA ALA A 61 -5.08 -0.85 0.25
C ALA A 61 -4.74 -1.29 1.69
N TYR A 62 -5.39 -0.69 2.67
CA TYR A 62 -5.47 -1.24 4.03
C TYR A 62 -5.88 -2.73 4.00
N THR A 63 -5.34 -3.53 4.92
CA THR A 63 -5.36 -5.00 4.97
C THR A 63 -4.68 -5.74 3.81
N ASN A 64 -3.89 -5.04 3.00
CA ASN A 64 -3.16 -5.63 1.88
C ASN A 64 -1.72 -5.12 1.81
N SER A 65 -0.89 -5.77 0.99
CA SER A 65 0.50 -5.39 0.75
C SER A 65 0.91 -5.72 -0.68
N GLY A 66 2.17 -5.43 -1.06
CA GLY A 66 2.69 -5.79 -2.37
C GLY A 66 2.50 -7.26 -2.74
N SER A 67 2.58 -8.18 -1.77
CA SER A 67 2.36 -9.62 -2.01
C SER A 67 0.91 -9.95 -2.37
N GLY A 68 -0.06 -9.30 -1.74
CA GLY A 68 -1.47 -9.51 -2.07
C GLY A 68 -1.91 -8.77 -3.33
N VAL A 69 -1.22 -7.69 -3.73
CA VAL A 69 -1.43 -7.03 -5.03
C VAL A 69 -1.03 -7.93 -6.20
N VAL A 70 0.09 -8.65 -6.09
CA VAL A 70 0.55 -9.60 -7.14
C VAL A 70 -0.19 -10.94 -7.10
N GLY A 71 -0.97 -11.18 -6.04
CA GLY A 71 -1.69 -12.43 -5.82
C GLY A 71 -2.73 -12.73 -6.90
N TRP A 72 -2.99 -14.02 -7.10
CA TRP A 72 -4.03 -14.51 -8.00
C TRP A 72 -5.43 -13.98 -7.62
N GLN A 73 -6.29 -13.80 -8.62
CA GLN A 73 -7.65 -13.26 -8.45
C GLN A 73 -8.70 -14.26 -8.96
N ALA A 74 -9.67 -14.61 -8.13
CA ALA A 74 -10.70 -15.58 -8.49
C ALA A 74 -11.69 -15.11 -9.55
N PHE A 75 -12.01 -13.81 -9.54
CA PHE A 75 -13.06 -13.22 -10.38
C PHE A 75 -12.53 -12.17 -11.35
N GLY A 76 -11.24 -12.23 -11.69
CA GLY A 76 -10.61 -11.23 -12.54
C GLY A 76 -9.19 -11.61 -12.94
N GLU A 77 -8.57 -10.73 -13.70
CA GLU A 77 -7.14 -10.79 -13.96
C GLU A 77 -6.38 -10.29 -12.73
N SER A 78 -5.31 -10.99 -12.38
CA SER A 78 -4.27 -10.40 -11.54
C SER A 78 -3.71 -9.14 -12.19
N ILE A 79 -2.98 -8.34 -11.42
CA ILE A 79 -2.36 -7.13 -11.99
C ILE A 79 -1.36 -7.48 -13.10
N THR A 80 -0.60 -8.58 -12.95
CA THR A 80 0.39 -9.02 -13.94
C THR A 80 -0.26 -9.50 -15.23
N GLU A 81 -1.32 -10.32 -15.14
CA GLU A 81 -2.10 -10.76 -16.30
C GLU A 81 -2.74 -9.59 -17.05
N ARG A 82 -3.18 -8.57 -16.30
CA ARG A 82 -3.75 -7.35 -16.88
C ARG A 82 -2.70 -6.55 -17.65
N LEU A 83 -1.49 -6.41 -17.10
CA LEU A 83 -0.37 -5.74 -17.75
C LEU A 83 0.04 -6.47 -19.03
N ASP A 84 0.25 -7.79 -18.95
CA ASP A 84 0.58 -8.65 -20.10
C ASP A 84 -0.41 -8.43 -21.25
N ARG A 85 -1.71 -8.49 -20.95
CA ARG A 85 -2.75 -8.27 -21.96
C ARG A 85 -2.75 -6.85 -22.51
N LEU A 86 -2.60 -5.82 -21.68
CA LEU A 86 -2.68 -4.43 -22.14
C LEU A 86 -1.47 -4.07 -23.01
N ILE A 87 -0.29 -4.59 -22.68
CA ILE A 87 0.94 -4.44 -23.46
C ILE A 87 0.81 -5.21 -24.78
N ALA A 88 0.40 -6.49 -24.74
CA ALA A 88 0.25 -7.31 -25.95
C ALA A 88 -0.82 -6.80 -26.92
N LYS A 89 -1.79 -6.02 -26.43
CA LYS A 89 -2.81 -5.34 -27.25
C LYS A 89 -2.47 -3.89 -27.59
N GLU A 90 -1.25 -3.45 -27.28
CA GLU A 90 -0.76 -2.10 -27.54
C GLU A 90 -1.68 -1.00 -26.97
N LYS A 91 -2.36 -1.30 -25.86
CA LYS A 91 -3.18 -0.30 -25.13
C LYS A 91 -2.34 0.52 -24.16
N ILE A 92 -1.20 -0.02 -23.74
CA ILE A 92 -0.13 0.68 -23.05
C ILE A 92 1.20 0.21 -23.65
N GLY A 93 2.25 1.05 -23.55
CA GLY A 93 3.61 0.62 -23.88
C GLY A 93 4.21 -0.30 -22.80
N PRO A 94 5.34 -0.97 -23.08
CA PRO A 94 6.08 -1.72 -22.07
C PRO A 94 6.42 -0.85 -20.85
N THR A 95 6.21 -1.39 -19.65
CA THR A 95 6.33 -0.64 -18.41
C THR A 95 6.72 -1.56 -17.26
N ILE A 96 7.47 -1.02 -16.31
CA ILE A 96 7.77 -1.68 -15.04
C ILE A 96 6.67 -1.33 -14.04
N MET A 97 6.29 -2.27 -13.18
CA MET A 97 5.43 -1.97 -12.02
C MET A 97 6.08 -2.44 -10.73
N VAL A 98 6.12 -1.55 -9.73
CA VAL A 98 6.70 -1.78 -8.41
C VAL A 98 5.59 -1.85 -7.38
N MET A 99 5.58 -2.89 -6.54
CA MET A 99 4.57 -3.15 -5.51
C MET A 99 5.29 -3.41 -4.18
N PRO A 100 5.54 -2.36 -3.38
CA PRO A 100 6.23 -2.50 -2.10
C PRO A 100 5.32 -3.09 -1.03
N ASP A 101 5.91 -3.85 -0.10
CA ASP A 101 5.28 -4.22 1.15
C ASP A 101 5.42 -3.10 2.17
N CYS A 102 4.31 -2.44 2.47
CA CYS A 102 4.20 -1.41 3.49
C CYS A 102 3.22 -1.82 4.62
N PHE A 103 2.99 -3.13 4.82
CA PHE A 103 2.10 -3.62 5.86
C PHE A 103 2.66 -3.34 7.26
N THR A 104 1.77 -3.05 8.22
CA THR A 104 2.10 -2.76 9.62
C THR A 104 1.34 -3.71 10.55
N CYS A 105 1.75 -3.78 11.81
CA CYS A 105 0.94 -4.47 12.84
C CYS A 105 -0.43 -3.79 13.09
N LEU A 106 -0.68 -2.61 12.54
CA LEU A 106 -2.01 -1.99 12.51
C LEU A 106 -2.81 -2.38 11.27
N GLY A 107 -2.37 -3.35 10.47
CA GLY A 107 -3.08 -3.82 9.27
C GLY A 107 -2.81 -3.01 8.00
N GLY A 108 -1.95 -1.98 8.08
CA GLY A 108 -1.63 -1.07 6.98
C GLY A 108 -1.28 0.33 7.47
N ASN A 109 -1.25 1.30 6.55
CA ASN A 109 -1.08 2.73 6.85
C ASN A 109 -1.65 3.57 5.69
N GLN A 110 -1.58 4.90 5.79
CA GLN A 110 -1.97 5.84 4.73
C GLN A 110 -0.77 6.40 3.92
N TYR A 111 0.38 5.73 3.99
CA TYR A 111 1.63 6.10 3.33
C TYR A 111 2.04 7.55 3.60
N ILE A 112 1.83 8.03 4.82
CA ILE A 112 2.36 9.31 5.28
C ILE A 112 3.41 9.07 6.35
N ASP A 113 4.26 10.06 6.56
CA ASP A 113 5.21 10.05 7.66
C ASP A 113 4.45 10.36 8.96
N SER A 114 4.51 9.42 9.89
CA SER A 114 3.79 9.49 11.17
C SER A 114 4.73 9.19 12.33
N PRO A 115 4.74 10.04 13.37
CA PRO A 115 5.49 9.78 14.60
C PRO A 115 5.01 8.52 15.34
N ALA A 116 3.77 8.08 15.15
CA ALA A 116 3.22 6.87 15.77
C ALA A 116 3.34 5.58 14.92
N ILE A 117 3.58 5.69 13.61
CA ILE A 117 3.68 4.53 12.69
C ILE A 117 5.07 4.36 12.09
N GLY A 118 5.68 5.44 11.60
CA GLY A 118 6.94 5.41 10.85
C GLY A 118 6.91 6.26 9.57
N MET A 119 8.08 6.42 8.97
CA MET A 119 8.34 7.35 7.87
C MET A 119 8.05 6.72 6.50
N TYR A 120 6.79 6.33 6.25
CA TYR A 120 6.41 5.58 5.03
C TYR A 120 6.40 6.42 3.75
N ALA A 121 6.11 7.72 3.81
CA ALA A 121 6.22 8.57 2.64
C ALA A 121 7.68 8.78 2.28
N ALA A 122 8.52 9.10 3.27
CA ALA A 122 9.95 9.24 3.08
C ALA A 122 10.60 7.93 2.58
N PHE A 123 10.23 6.78 3.15
CA PHE A 123 10.69 5.46 2.67
C PHE A 123 10.47 5.29 1.17
N ILE A 124 9.28 5.60 0.66
CA ILE A 124 8.98 5.48 -0.76
C ILE A 124 9.84 6.43 -1.60
N HIS A 125 9.92 7.69 -1.20
CA HIS A 125 10.56 8.73 -2.02
C HIS A 125 12.10 8.72 -1.96
N GLN A 126 12.66 8.38 -0.80
CA GLN A 126 14.08 8.54 -0.51
C GLN A 126 14.86 7.22 -0.57
N GLU A 127 14.20 6.07 -0.35
CA GLU A 127 14.88 4.76 -0.39
C GLU A 127 14.36 3.89 -1.54
N LEU A 128 13.05 3.61 -1.58
CA LEU A 128 12.49 2.68 -2.56
C LEU A 128 12.74 3.13 -4.00
N ILE A 129 12.41 4.39 -4.34
CA ILE A 129 12.57 4.91 -5.71
C ILE A 129 14.04 4.83 -6.17
N PRO A 130 15.03 5.39 -5.44
CA PRO A 130 16.43 5.29 -5.86
C PRO A 130 16.92 3.85 -6.00
N ILE A 131 16.56 2.96 -5.06
CA ILE A 131 16.98 1.55 -5.10
C ILE A 131 16.41 0.83 -6.32
N VAL A 132 15.16 1.13 -6.70
CA VAL A 132 14.53 0.54 -7.89
C VAL A 132 15.18 1.08 -9.16
N GLU A 133 15.44 2.39 -9.23
CA GLU A 133 16.11 3.01 -10.39
C GLU A 133 17.56 2.57 -10.58
N GLU A 134 18.24 2.13 -9.52
CA GLU A 134 19.57 1.51 -9.62
C GLU A 134 19.51 0.06 -10.12
N LYS A 135 18.46 -0.68 -9.74
CA LYS A 135 18.34 -2.12 -10.04
C LYS A 135 17.76 -2.44 -11.42
N PHE A 136 16.99 -1.53 -12.00
CA PHE A 136 16.25 -1.76 -13.23
C PHE A 136 16.45 -0.60 -14.22
N SER A 137 16.37 -0.90 -15.52
CA SER A 137 16.49 0.06 -16.62
C SER A 137 15.25 0.95 -16.69
N ILE A 138 15.21 1.96 -15.82
CA ILE A 138 14.09 2.89 -15.67
C ILE A 138 14.45 4.25 -16.25
N LYS A 139 13.52 4.83 -17.02
CA LYS A 139 13.64 6.22 -17.47
C LYS A 139 13.60 7.15 -16.26
N LYS A 140 14.68 7.92 -16.08
CA LYS A 140 14.79 8.86 -14.96
C LYS A 140 13.87 10.07 -15.16
N GLY A 141 13.47 10.68 -14.05
CA GLY A 141 12.65 11.88 -14.04
C GLY A 141 11.17 11.59 -13.83
N TRP A 142 10.49 12.54 -13.19
CA TRP A 142 9.10 12.38 -12.75
C TRP A 142 8.14 12.15 -13.91
N GLN A 143 8.44 12.65 -15.12
CA GLN A 143 7.62 12.47 -16.32
C GLN A 143 7.48 11.00 -16.74
N HIS A 144 8.34 10.12 -16.25
CA HIS A 144 8.33 8.67 -16.54
C HIS A 144 7.95 7.82 -15.33
N ARG A 145 7.49 8.47 -14.25
CA ARG A 145 7.12 7.84 -12.99
C ARG A 145 5.66 8.10 -12.67
N ALA A 146 4.89 7.06 -12.42
CA ALA A 146 3.51 7.16 -11.95
C ALA A 146 3.31 6.47 -10.61
N VAL A 147 2.40 6.98 -9.79
CA VAL A 147 1.91 6.30 -8.58
C VAL A 147 0.42 6.04 -8.70
N LEU A 148 0.01 4.83 -8.34
CA LEU A 148 -1.39 4.45 -8.31
C LEU A 148 -1.67 3.62 -7.06
N GLY A 149 -2.93 3.55 -6.67
CA GLY A 149 -3.30 2.66 -5.58
C GLY A 149 -4.80 2.56 -5.35
N LYS A 150 -5.17 1.64 -4.46
CA LYS A 150 -6.55 1.38 -4.05
C LYS A 150 -6.76 1.75 -2.59
N SER A 151 -7.91 2.33 -2.23
CA SER A 151 -8.22 2.72 -0.84
C SER A 151 -7.08 3.58 -0.26
N SER A 152 -6.43 3.18 0.83
CA SER A 152 -5.29 3.90 1.41
C SER A 152 -4.17 4.19 0.40
N GLY A 153 -3.91 3.28 -0.54
CA GLY A 153 -2.95 3.52 -1.61
C GLY A 153 -3.42 4.56 -2.64
N GLY A 154 -4.74 4.67 -2.85
CA GLY A 154 -5.35 5.69 -3.72
C GLY A 154 -5.35 7.07 -3.06
N PHE A 155 -5.61 7.13 -1.75
CA PHE A 155 -5.40 8.32 -0.94
C PHE A 155 -3.94 8.78 -0.99
N ALA A 156 -3.01 7.84 -0.78
CA ALA A 156 -1.58 8.08 -0.88
C ALA A 156 -1.17 8.66 -2.25
N ALA A 157 -1.69 8.13 -3.36
CA ALA A 157 -1.39 8.64 -4.69
C ALA A 157 -1.76 10.14 -4.84
N ILE A 158 -2.92 10.56 -4.33
CA ILE A 158 -3.30 11.98 -4.31
C ILE A 158 -2.40 12.79 -3.38
N ARG A 159 -2.16 12.31 -2.16
CA ARG A 159 -1.30 13.00 -1.18
C ARG A 159 0.12 13.16 -1.71
N PHE A 160 0.63 12.18 -2.45
CA PHE A 160 1.96 12.23 -3.04
C PHE A 160 2.06 13.30 -4.13
N ALA A 161 1.06 13.43 -5.00
CA ALA A 161 1.02 14.52 -5.97
C ALA A 161 1.00 15.91 -5.30
N MET A 162 0.30 16.04 -4.18
CA MET A 162 0.18 17.32 -3.45
C MET A 162 1.45 17.67 -2.65
N ASN A 163 2.03 16.69 -1.96
CA ASN A 163 3.08 16.92 -0.98
C ASN A 163 4.50 16.77 -1.55
N PHE A 164 4.65 16.07 -2.69
CA PHE A 164 5.94 15.81 -3.33
C PHE A 164 5.92 16.30 -4.80
N PRO A 165 5.76 17.61 -5.03
CA PRO A 165 5.76 18.16 -6.38
C PRO A 165 7.08 17.84 -7.08
N GLY A 166 7.00 17.41 -8.35
CA GLY A 166 8.18 17.04 -9.14
C GLY A 166 8.71 15.62 -8.90
N PHE A 167 8.01 14.77 -8.15
CA PHE A 167 8.33 13.33 -8.05
C PHE A 167 7.48 12.43 -8.96
N TRP A 168 6.28 12.85 -9.33
CA TRP A 168 5.30 12.02 -10.04
C TRP A 168 4.74 12.76 -11.25
N GLY A 169 4.76 12.11 -12.42
CA GLY A 169 4.22 12.65 -13.68
C GLY A 169 2.80 12.19 -13.98
N ALA A 170 2.35 11.14 -13.32
CA ALA A 170 0.96 10.71 -13.35
C ALA A 170 0.55 10.10 -12.01
N ILE A 171 -0.72 10.27 -11.66
CA ILE A 171 -1.34 9.58 -10.53
C ILE A 171 -2.64 8.89 -10.92
N ALA A 172 -2.99 7.81 -10.22
CA ALA A 172 -4.32 7.21 -10.31
C ALA A 172 -4.85 6.84 -8.92
N ASN A 173 -5.98 7.45 -8.55
CA ASN A 173 -6.70 7.13 -7.32
C ASN A 173 -7.85 6.15 -7.63
N HIS A 174 -7.77 4.93 -7.10
CA HIS A 174 -8.89 3.99 -7.11
C HIS A 174 -9.57 3.90 -5.74
N SER A 175 -10.69 4.62 -5.60
CA SER A 175 -11.51 4.58 -4.37
C SER A 175 -10.73 4.95 -3.10
N GLY A 176 -9.86 5.94 -3.19
CA GLY A 176 -9.13 6.47 -2.05
C GLY A 176 -10.06 7.09 -1.02
N ASP A 177 -9.82 6.75 0.24
CA ASP A 177 -10.52 7.27 1.40
C ASP A 177 -10.24 8.77 1.54
N THR A 178 -11.30 9.57 1.52
CA THR A 178 -11.27 11.03 1.66
C THR A 178 -12.51 11.47 2.45
N GLY A 179 -12.46 12.65 3.08
CA GLY A 179 -13.54 13.10 3.97
C GLY A 179 -13.65 12.24 5.23
N PHE A 180 -12.53 12.05 5.94
CA PHE A 180 -12.41 11.14 7.09
C PHE A 180 -13.42 11.46 8.21
N ASP A 181 -13.77 12.73 8.39
CA ASP A 181 -14.77 13.25 9.33
C ASP A 181 -16.19 12.73 9.06
N VAL A 182 -16.51 12.44 7.80
CA VAL A 182 -17.80 11.86 7.40
C VAL A 182 -17.69 10.34 7.27
N LEU A 183 -16.61 9.85 6.66
CA LEU A 183 -16.43 8.44 6.29
C LEU A 183 -16.44 7.51 7.50
N TYR A 184 -15.76 7.89 8.58
CA TYR A 184 -15.51 7.02 9.73
C TYR A 184 -16.46 7.26 10.91
N ARG A 185 -17.12 8.41 10.98
CA ARG A 185 -17.95 8.80 12.12
C ARG A 185 -19.07 7.81 12.42
N ARG A 186 -19.67 7.20 11.39
CA ARG A 186 -20.72 6.19 11.53
C ARG A 186 -20.24 4.93 12.28
N ASP A 187 -18.95 4.66 12.25
CA ASP A 187 -18.35 3.43 12.80
C ASP A 187 -17.92 3.61 14.27
N PHE A 188 -17.89 4.85 14.80
CA PHE A 188 -17.45 5.14 16.16
C PHE A 188 -18.18 4.33 17.23
N PRO A 189 -19.53 4.18 17.22
CA PRO A 189 -20.21 3.38 18.23
C PRO A 189 -19.80 1.89 18.20
N THR A 190 -19.56 1.34 17.01
CA THR A 190 -19.09 -0.05 16.86
C THR A 190 -17.68 -0.20 17.42
N VAL A 191 -16.78 0.72 17.10
CA VAL A 191 -15.40 0.72 17.62
C VAL A 191 -15.40 0.89 19.14
N ALA A 192 -16.20 1.82 19.68
CA ALA A 192 -16.35 2.01 21.12
C ALA A 192 -16.83 0.75 21.83
N ASN A 193 -17.83 0.06 21.27
CA ASN A 193 -18.35 -1.19 21.83
C ASN A 193 -17.30 -2.33 21.81
N VAL A 194 -16.50 -2.44 20.75
CA VAL A 194 -15.40 -3.41 20.72
C VAL A 194 -14.38 -3.08 21.81
N LEU A 195 -13.92 -1.83 21.88
CA LEU A 195 -12.91 -1.39 22.85
C LEU A 195 -13.40 -1.41 24.30
N ALA A 196 -14.71 -1.32 24.55
CA ALA A 196 -15.29 -1.49 25.89
C ALA A 196 -14.96 -2.87 26.49
N ASN A 197 -14.89 -3.93 25.66
CA ASN A 197 -14.47 -5.26 26.11
C ASN A 197 -13.01 -5.31 26.59
N TYR A 198 -12.23 -4.29 26.23
CA TYR A 198 -10.83 -4.09 26.61
C TYR A 198 -10.66 -2.92 27.59
N LYS A 199 -11.74 -2.39 28.16
CA LYS A 199 -11.74 -1.22 29.05
C LYS A 199 -11.07 0.02 28.41
N GLY A 200 -11.12 0.12 27.08
CA GLY A 200 -10.46 1.17 26.31
C GLY A 200 -8.96 0.99 26.07
N ASP A 201 -8.36 -0.13 26.50
CA ASP A 201 -6.94 -0.41 26.26
C ASP A 201 -6.71 -0.85 24.81
N VAL A 202 -6.32 0.11 23.96
CA VAL A 202 -5.99 -0.07 22.55
C VAL A 202 -4.84 -1.08 22.36
N HIS A 203 -3.81 -1.03 23.20
CA HIS A 203 -2.66 -1.92 23.10
C HIS A 203 -3.03 -3.37 23.44
N HIS A 204 -3.89 -3.58 24.44
CA HIS A 204 -4.45 -4.90 24.74
C HIS A 204 -5.30 -5.42 23.59
N PHE A 205 -6.14 -4.57 22.98
CA PHE A 205 -6.89 -4.96 21.78
C PHE A 205 -5.95 -5.43 20.66
N ILE A 206 -4.92 -4.65 20.30
CA ILE A 206 -3.96 -5.00 19.24
C ILE A 206 -3.27 -6.33 19.53
N ARG A 207 -2.75 -6.53 20.76
CA ARG A 207 -2.13 -7.81 21.16
C ARG A 207 -3.11 -8.97 21.00
N ARG A 208 -4.36 -8.80 21.42
CA ARG A 208 -5.38 -9.84 21.36
C ARG A 208 -5.83 -10.13 19.92
N PHE A 209 -5.85 -9.11 19.05
CA PHE A 209 -6.16 -9.23 17.61
C PHE A 209 -5.19 -10.21 16.94
N TRP A 210 -3.88 -10.02 17.13
CA TRP A 210 -2.85 -10.86 16.51
C TRP A 210 -2.71 -12.25 17.14
N GLN A 211 -3.18 -12.43 18.38
CA GLN A 211 -3.26 -13.75 19.03
C GLN A 211 -4.56 -14.51 18.69
N ALA A 212 -5.52 -13.87 18.02
CA ALA A 212 -6.81 -14.48 17.75
C ALA A 212 -6.71 -15.58 16.67
N LYS A 213 -7.33 -16.72 16.90
CA LYS A 213 -7.51 -17.76 15.86
C LYS A 213 -8.44 -17.32 14.73
N LYS A 214 -9.35 -16.38 15.02
CA LYS A 214 -10.32 -15.82 14.10
C LYS A 214 -10.56 -14.37 14.47
N THR A 215 -10.59 -13.52 13.46
CA THR A 215 -10.97 -12.10 13.58
C THR A 215 -12.35 -11.88 12.98
N HIS A 216 -13.13 -11.01 13.61
CA HIS A 216 -14.44 -10.60 13.12
C HIS A 216 -14.34 -9.30 12.34
N GLY A 217 -15.35 -8.99 11.51
CA GLY A 217 -15.37 -7.75 10.73
C GLY A 217 -15.28 -6.50 11.60
N THR A 218 -15.89 -6.52 12.78
CA THR A 218 -15.81 -5.43 13.78
C THR A 218 -14.41 -5.27 14.38
N ASP A 219 -13.64 -6.36 14.50
CA ASP A 219 -12.25 -6.30 14.96
C ASP A 219 -11.37 -5.64 13.90
N ILE A 220 -11.55 -6.01 12.62
CA ILE A 220 -10.83 -5.41 11.50
C ILE A 220 -11.16 -3.91 11.37
N LEU A 221 -12.44 -3.56 11.53
CA LEU A 221 -12.90 -2.18 11.57
C LEU A 221 -12.28 -1.39 12.73
N THR A 222 -12.20 -1.99 13.92
CA THR A 222 -11.57 -1.38 15.10
C THR A 222 -10.08 -1.16 14.87
N LEU A 223 -9.37 -2.17 14.33
CA LEU A 223 -7.96 -2.04 13.97
C LEU A 223 -7.75 -0.95 12.90
N MET A 224 -8.68 -0.83 11.93
CA MET A 224 -8.62 0.23 10.91
C MET A 224 -8.76 1.61 11.55
N MET A 225 -9.68 1.80 12.49
CA MET A 225 -9.85 3.07 13.20
C MET A 225 -8.59 3.46 13.97
N ILE A 226 -7.98 2.49 14.66
CA ILE A 226 -6.71 2.67 15.38
C ILE A 226 -5.58 3.00 14.39
N CYS A 227 -5.52 2.32 13.25
CA CYS A 227 -4.56 2.62 12.18
C CYS A 227 -4.72 4.07 11.69
N MET A 228 -5.95 4.52 11.42
CA MET A 228 -6.21 5.89 10.96
C MET A 228 -5.82 6.91 12.03
N ALA A 229 -6.22 6.67 13.27
CA ALA A 229 -5.84 7.49 14.41
C ALA A 229 -4.32 7.63 14.52
N ALA A 230 -3.58 6.52 14.58
CA ALA A 230 -2.13 6.51 14.64
C ALA A 230 -1.47 7.18 13.43
N THR A 231 -2.06 7.02 12.24
CA THR A 231 -1.48 7.59 11.02
C THR A 231 -1.45 9.12 11.08
N TYR A 232 -2.46 9.76 11.68
CA TYR A 232 -2.57 11.21 11.75
C TYR A 232 -2.26 11.80 13.13
N ASP A 233 -1.88 10.97 14.09
CA ASP A 233 -1.50 11.44 15.43
C ASP A 233 -0.24 12.31 15.34
N PRO A 234 -0.29 13.58 15.78
CA PRO A 234 0.86 14.47 15.70
C PRO A 234 1.91 14.18 16.78
N GLN A 235 1.64 13.30 17.74
CA GLN A 235 2.51 13.04 18.88
C GLN A 235 3.07 11.61 18.86
N ASP A 236 4.29 11.48 19.40
CA ASP A 236 4.84 10.19 19.80
C ASP A 236 4.14 9.72 21.08
N GLY A 237 3.67 8.47 21.12
CA GLY A 237 3.12 7.88 22.34
C GLY A 237 1.84 7.07 22.14
N ASP A 238 0.90 7.20 23.07
CA ASP A 238 -0.37 6.47 23.04
C ASP A 238 -1.31 7.02 21.98
N ILE A 239 -1.76 6.14 21.08
CA ILE A 239 -2.65 6.44 19.95
C ILE A 239 -3.94 7.10 20.45
N GLN A 240 -4.19 8.34 20.03
CA GLN A 240 -5.40 9.08 20.38
C GLN A 240 -6.55 8.76 19.42
N LEU A 241 -7.65 8.21 19.93
CA LEU A 241 -8.85 7.99 19.13
C LEU A 241 -9.53 9.32 18.77
N PRO A 242 -10.18 9.43 17.59
CA PRO A 242 -10.85 10.66 17.16
C PRO A 242 -12.20 10.90 17.87
N PHE A 243 -12.49 10.18 18.94
CA PHE A 243 -13.72 10.27 19.74
C PHE A 243 -13.47 9.75 21.17
N ASP A 244 -14.34 10.13 22.11
CA ASP A 244 -14.29 9.66 23.49
C ASP A 244 -15.03 8.31 23.63
N LEU A 245 -14.42 7.37 24.36
CA LEU A 245 -14.99 6.06 24.65
C LEU A 245 -16.08 6.07 25.73
N LYS A 246 -16.22 7.17 26.47
CA LYS A 246 -17.13 7.29 27.63
C LYS A 246 -18.35 8.19 27.40
N THR A 247 -18.52 8.72 26.19
CA THR A 247 -19.69 9.55 25.83
C THR A 247 -20.92 8.73 25.50
#